data_AF-A0A7W5ZH28-F1
#
_entry.id   AF-A0A7W5ZH28-F1
#
_cell.length_a   1.000
_cell.length_b   1.000
_cell.length_c   1.000
_cell.angle_alpha   90.00
_cell.angle_beta   90.00
_cell.angle_gamma   90.00
#
_symmetry.space_group_name_H-M   'P 1'
#
loop_
_entity.id
_entity.type
_entity.pdbx_description
1 polymer ?
#
loop_
_entity_poly.entity_id
_entity_poly.type
_entity_poly.pdbx_seq_one_letter_code
_entity_poly.pdbx_strand_id
1 'polypeptide(L)'
;MRTHWLSSCLVLLITTLAVAQKNTQGISGQVLWKAGNFMPTIGTKASVPKAVPVVREVYIYALTNDKQVDAGEDAGFYQKVNSKLVRKVKTDKKGRFSVTLPVGYYSVFTKEEKGLYANLFDDAMNINPVQVQKRRWTKMDVVVDYQAVY
;
A
#
# COMPACT_ATOMS: atom_id res chain seq x y z
N MET A 1 -7.75 9.72 75.71
CA MET A 1 -8.13 8.69 74.72
C MET A 1 -8.71 9.36 73.49
N ARG A 2 -7.98 9.41 72.37
CA ARG A 2 -8.54 9.47 71.01
C ARG A 2 -7.41 9.18 70.02
N THR A 3 -7.58 8.07 69.34
CA THR A 3 -6.60 7.36 68.52
C THR A 3 -6.46 8.00 67.14
N HIS A 4 -5.22 8.12 66.68
CA HIS A 4 -4.87 8.50 65.32
C HIS A 4 -5.21 7.36 64.36
N TRP A 5 -5.91 7.65 63.26
CA TRP A 5 -6.06 6.73 62.12
C TRP A 5 -5.15 7.23 60.99
N LEU A 6 -4.00 6.59 60.86
CA LEU A 6 -3.11 6.70 59.70
C LEU A 6 -3.72 5.87 58.55
N SER A 7 -4.49 6.50 57.67
CA SER A 7 -4.85 5.90 56.38
C SER A 7 -3.66 6.01 55.43
N SER A 8 -2.81 4.98 55.43
CA SER A 8 -1.78 4.77 54.43
C SER A 8 -2.45 4.36 53.11
N CYS A 9 -2.56 5.30 52.17
CA CYS A 9 -3.02 5.05 50.82
C CYS A 9 -1.83 4.59 49.98
N LEU A 10 -1.62 3.28 49.89
CA LEU A 10 -0.58 2.67 49.06
C LEU A 10 -0.94 2.85 47.57
N VAL A 11 -0.41 3.91 46.95
CA VAL A 11 -0.51 4.13 45.51
C VAL A 11 0.45 3.16 44.80
N LEU A 12 -0.10 2.06 44.29
CA LEU A 12 0.61 1.16 43.38
C LEU A 12 0.79 1.85 42.03
N LEU A 13 1.97 2.46 41.83
CA LEU A 13 2.43 2.93 40.53
C LEU A 13 2.66 1.69 39.62
N ILE A 14 1.67 1.36 38.80
CA ILE A 14 1.82 0.39 37.73
C ILE A 14 2.64 1.07 36.63
N THR A 15 3.95 0.86 36.65
CA THR A 15 4.85 1.28 35.57
C THR A 15 4.58 0.42 34.34
N THR A 16 3.78 0.92 33.40
CA THR A 16 3.61 0.26 32.10
C THR A 16 4.92 0.37 31.33
N LEU A 17 5.68 -0.72 31.30
CA LEU A 17 6.76 -0.93 30.33
C LEU A 17 6.14 -0.81 28.92
N ALA A 18 6.47 0.26 28.21
CA ALA A 18 6.18 0.38 26.79
C ALA A 18 7.00 -0.69 26.06
N VAL A 19 6.38 -1.84 25.80
CA VAL A 19 6.96 -2.87 24.94
C VAL A 19 7.17 -2.24 23.58
N ALA A 20 8.43 -2.12 23.14
CA ALA A 20 8.75 -1.69 21.79
C ALA A 20 8.04 -2.62 20.80
N GLN A 21 6.98 -2.12 20.16
CA GLN A 21 6.18 -2.91 19.24
C GLN A 21 7.04 -3.27 18.03
N LYS A 22 7.58 -4.49 18.02
CA LYS A 22 8.30 -5.05 16.88
C LYS A 22 7.37 -4.95 15.66
N ASN A 23 7.86 -4.28 14.61
CA ASN A 23 7.15 -4.13 13.33
C ASN A 23 6.93 -5.51 12.70
N THR A 24 5.79 -6.11 13.00
CA THR A 24 5.48 -7.52 12.67
C THR A 24 4.49 -7.65 11.52
N GLN A 25 4.03 -6.55 10.95
CA GLN A 25 2.99 -6.54 9.92
C GLN A 25 3.09 -5.35 9.00
N GLY A 26 2.52 -5.49 7.80
CA GLY A 26 2.54 -4.46 6.79
C GLY A 26 2.36 -5.03 5.40
N ILE A 27 2.79 -4.26 4.41
CA ILE A 27 2.81 -4.70 3.01
C ILE A 27 4.24 -4.69 2.48
N SER A 28 4.57 -5.66 1.63
CA SER A 28 5.83 -5.72 0.90
C SER A 28 5.61 -6.23 -0.51
N GLY A 29 6.49 -5.86 -1.43
CA GLY A 29 6.41 -6.32 -2.81
C GLY A 29 7.28 -5.51 -3.74
N GLN A 30 6.98 -5.58 -5.03
CA GLN A 30 7.70 -4.88 -6.09
C GLN A 30 6.80 -3.99 -6.93
N VAL A 31 7.36 -2.89 -7.45
CA VAL A 31 6.76 -2.15 -8.56
C VAL A 31 7.45 -2.60 -9.84
N LEU A 32 6.64 -3.07 -10.79
CA LEU A 32 7.06 -3.60 -12.08
C LEU A 32 6.50 -2.73 -13.19
N TRP A 33 7.35 -2.40 -14.17
CA TRP A 33 6.98 -1.67 -15.36
C TRP A 33 6.76 -2.63 -16.53
N LYS A 34 5.66 -2.46 -17.25
CA LYS A 34 5.38 -3.14 -18.53
C LYS A 34 5.11 -2.11 -19.62
N ALA A 35 5.78 -2.26 -20.76
CA ALA A 35 5.52 -1.47 -21.95
C ALA A 35 5.73 -2.31 -23.21
N GLY A 36 5.06 -1.93 -24.30
CA GLY A 36 5.13 -2.62 -25.58
C GLY A 36 3.96 -3.60 -25.80
N ASN A 37 4.10 -4.45 -26.82
CA ASN A 37 3.03 -5.35 -27.26
C ASN A 37 3.07 -6.70 -26.54
N PHE A 38 2.00 -7.01 -25.81
CA PHE A 38 1.76 -8.26 -25.10
C PHE A 38 0.67 -9.14 -25.78
N MET A 39 0.18 -8.76 -26.96
CA MET A 39 -0.79 -9.55 -27.73
C MET A 39 -0.24 -10.95 -28.06
N PRO A 40 -1.04 -12.02 -27.89
CA PRO A 40 -0.68 -13.35 -28.37
C PRO A 40 -0.46 -13.34 -29.89
N THR A 41 0.71 -13.81 -30.34
CA THR A 41 0.96 -14.00 -31.78
C THR A 41 0.81 -15.47 -32.12
N ILE A 42 -0.01 -15.79 -33.12
CA ILE A 42 -0.15 -17.16 -33.63
C ILE A 42 1.01 -17.45 -34.59
N GLY A 43 1.69 -18.58 -34.40
CA GLY A 43 2.62 -19.15 -35.39
C GLY A 43 4.08 -18.68 -35.32
N THR A 44 4.42 -17.63 -34.57
CA THR A 44 5.82 -17.25 -34.31
C THR A 44 6.06 -17.04 -32.82
N LYS A 45 7.24 -17.46 -32.33
CA LYS A 45 7.72 -17.18 -30.97
C LYS A 45 8.15 -15.71 -30.88
N ALA A 46 7.21 -14.77 -31.01
CA ALA A 46 7.48 -13.38 -30.67
C ALA A 46 7.89 -13.34 -29.19
N SER A 47 9.03 -12.71 -28.87
CA SER A 47 9.44 -12.53 -27.48
C SER A 47 8.53 -11.49 -26.85
N VAL A 48 7.53 -11.93 -26.11
CA VAL A 48 6.70 -11.05 -25.27
C VAL A 48 7.62 -10.24 -24.34
N PRO A 49 7.51 -8.90 -24.28
CA PRO A 49 8.31 -8.08 -23.39
C PRO A 49 8.18 -8.57 -21.93
N LYS A 50 9.27 -8.50 -21.17
CA LYS A 50 9.24 -8.85 -19.74
C LYS A 50 8.98 -7.61 -18.91
N ALA A 51 8.22 -7.77 -17.82
CA ALA A 51 8.10 -6.71 -16.82
C ALA A 51 9.47 -6.45 -16.16
N VAL A 52 9.81 -5.18 -15.96
CA VAL A 52 11.09 -4.77 -15.37
C VAL A 52 10.88 -4.05 -14.03
N PRO A 53 11.66 -4.32 -12.98
CA PRO A 53 11.52 -3.58 -11.73
C PRO A 53 11.86 -2.11 -11.90
N VAL A 54 11.12 -1.22 -11.22
CA VAL A 54 11.27 0.23 -11.40
C VAL A 54 11.24 1.01 -10.08
N VAL A 55 12.00 2.11 -10.02
CA VAL A 55 11.98 3.03 -8.89
C VAL A 55 10.76 3.96 -8.98
N ARG A 56 9.88 3.90 -7.99
CA ARG A 56 8.66 4.72 -7.87
C ARG A 56 8.40 5.10 -6.42
N GLU A 57 7.69 6.22 -6.23
CA GLU A 57 7.01 6.45 -4.97
C GLU A 57 5.67 5.69 -4.98
N VAL A 58 5.45 4.90 -3.93
CA VAL A 58 4.20 4.19 -3.67
C VAL A 58 3.43 4.96 -2.62
N TYR A 59 2.17 5.28 -2.93
CA TYR A 59 1.25 6.03 -2.10
C TYR A 59 0.18 5.08 -1.58
N ILE A 60 0.01 5.06 -0.26
CA ILE A 60 -0.90 4.14 0.42
C ILE A 60 -1.95 4.99 1.11
N TYR A 61 -3.17 4.86 0.64
CA TYR A 61 -4.33 5.54 1.17
C TYR A 61 -5.17 4.56 2.01
N ALA A 62 -6.05 5.10 2.84
CA ALA A 62 -7.19 4.31 3.33
C ALA A 62 -7.93 3.67 2.15
N LEU A 63 -8.62 2.54 2.37
CA LEU A 63 -9.38 1.88 1.31
C LEU A 63 -10.24 2.89 0.56
N THR A 64 -9.99 3.00 -0.74
CA THR A 64 -10.52 4.05 -1.63
C THR A 64 -11.28 3.40 -2.77
N ASN A 65 -12.51 3.86 -2.96
CA ASN A 65 -13.39 3.44 -4.05
C ASN A 65 -13.34 4.45 -5.22
N ASP A 66 -13.75 4.03 -6.42
CA ASP A 66 -13.81 4.85 -7.64
C ASP A 66 -14.61 6.16 -7.48
N LYS A 67 -15.57 6.20 -6.56
CA LYS A 67 -16.33 7.43 -6.22
C LYS A 67 -15.56 8.44 -5.36
N GLN A 68 -14.38 8.09 -4.87
CA GLN A 68 -13.59 8.91 -3.94
C GLN A 68 -12.31 9.47 -4.59
N VAL A 69 -12.25 9.47 -5.91
CA VAL A 69 -11.10 9.95 -6.69
C VAL A 69 -11.55 10.89 -7.78
N ASP A 70 -10.66 11.79 -8.15
CA ASP A 70 -10.82 12.63 -9.34
C ASP A 70 -10.02 11.94 -10.45
N ALA A 71 -10.72 11.40 -11.44
CA ALA A 71 -10.10 10.68 -12.55
C ALA A 71 -9.17 11.59 -13.37
N GLY A 72 -8.07 11.03 -13.85
CA GLY A 72 -7.19 11.65 -14.84
C GLY A 72 -7.73 11.50 -16.25
N GLU A 73 -7.02 12.11 -17.21
CA GLU A 73 -7.36 12.02 -18.64
C GLU A 73 -7.20 10.59 -19.17
N ASP A 74 -6.18 9.88 -18.70
CA ASP A 74 -5.89 8.51 -19.09
C ASP A 74 -6.47 7.49 -18.09
N ALA A 75 -6.94 6.35 -18.61
CA ALA A 75 -7.47 5.28 -17.78
C ALA A 75 -6.44 4.82 -16.72
N GLY A 76 -6.92 4.59 -15.49
CA GLY A 76 -6.09 4.20 -14.35
C GLY A 76 -5.26 5.32 -13.75
N PHE A 77 -5.29 6.55 -14.31
CA PHE A 77 -4.72 7.73 -13.67
C PHE A 77 -5.76 8.48 -12.84
N TYR A 78 -5.28 9.07 -11.75
CA TYR A 78 -6.06 9.89 -10.83
C TYR A 78 -5.29 11.15 -10.48
N GLN A 79 -5.96 12.29 -10.57
CA GLN A 79 -5.38 13.58 -10.19
C GLN A 79 -5.46 13.82 -8.70
N LYS A 80 -6.50 13.27 -8.06
CA LYS A 80 -6.72 13.42 -6.64
C LYS A 80 -7.33 12.16 -6.05
N VAL A 81 -6.90 11.84 -4.84
CA VAL A 81 -7.50 10.81 -3.99
C VAL A 81 -8.06 11.51 -2.76
N ASN A 82 -9.38 11.45 -2.57
CA ASN A 82 -10.09 12.19 -1.53
C ASN A 82 -10.16 11.44 -0.19
N SER A 83 -9.59 10.23 -0.12
CA SER A 83 -9.41 9.48 1.13
C SER A 83 -8.12 9.89 1.85
N LYS A 84 -7.95 9.39 3.08
CA LYS A 84 -6.78 9.71 3.90
C LYS A 84 -5.50 9.08 3.33
N LEU A 85 -4.49 9.89 3.03
CA LEU A 85 -3.13 9.40 2.81
C LEU A 85 -2.56 8.83 4.11
N VAL A 86 -2.19 7.55 4.11
CA VAL A 86 -1.66 6.84 5.29
C VAL A 86 -0.14 6.81 5.26
N ARG A 87 0.46 6.51 4.10
CA ARG A 87 1.91 6.42 3.99
C ARG A 87 2.41 6.64 2.56
N LYS A 88 3.68 7.06 2.47
CA LYS A 88 4.46 7.05 1.23
C LYS A 88 5.72 6.23 1.44
N VAL A 89 6.15 5.50 0.42
CA VAL A 89 7.41 4.76 0.43
C VAL A 89 8.01 4.76 -0.97
N LYS A 90 9.33 4.98 -1.08
CA LYS A 90 10.04 4.87 -2.36
C LYS A 90 10.59 3.46 -2.52
N THR A 91 10.42 2.87 -3.70
CA THR A 91 11.01 1.56 -4.01
C THR A 91 12.52 1.64 -4.20
N ASP A 92 13.21 0.52 -3.98
CA ASP A 92 14.65 0.40 -4.24
C ASP A 92 14.96 0.20 -5.74
N LYS A 93 16.25 0.10 -6.10
CA LYS A 93 16.70 -0.12 -7.49
C LYS A 93 16.21 -1.45 -8.10
N LYS A 94 15.72 -2.38 -7.28
CA LYS A 94 15.10 -3.65 -7.70
C LYS A 94 13.57 -3.56 -7.62
N GLY A 95 13.02 -2.35 -7.56
CA GLY A 95 11.58 -2.07 -7.47
C GLY A 95 10.94 -2.47 -6.14
N ARG A 96 11.70 -2.91 -5.13
CA ARG A 96 11.14 -3.46 -3.88
C ARG A 96 10.74 -2.37 -2.89
N PHE A 97 9.67 -2.60 -2.16
CA PHE A 97 9.28 -1.82 -0.99
C PHE A 97 8.78 -2.74 0.13
N SER A 98 8.91 -2.24 1.36
CA SER A 98 8.30 -2.81 2.56
C SER A 98 7.90 -1.67 3.48
N VAL A 99 6.69 -1.70 4.00
CA VAL A 99 6.17 -0.65 4.88
C VAL A 99 5.29 -1.24 5.97
N THR A 100 5.58 -0.87 7.21
CA THR A 100 4.79 -1.30 8.37
C THR A 100 3.48 -0.54 8.39
N LEU A 101 2.36 -1.25 8.56
CA LEU A 101 1.03 -0.67 8.60
C LEU A 101 0.16 -1.33 9.68
N PRO A 102 -0.75 -0.59 10.33
CA PRO A 102 -1.80 -1.18 11.17
C PRO A 102 -2.66 -2.18 10.41
N VAL A 103 -3.34 -3.07 11.15
CA VAL A 103 -4.35 -3.98 10.57
C VAL A 103 -5.44 -3.14 9.92
N GLY A 104 -5.82 -3.48 8.68
CA GLY A 104 -6.82 -2.72 7.94
C GLY A 104 -6.78 -2.98 6.45
N TYR A 105 -7.59 -2.22 5.73
CA TYR A 105 -7.67 -2.23 4.27
C TYR A 105 -7.19 -0.90 3.71
N TYR A 106 -6.43 -0.98 2.62
CA TYR A 106 -5.77 0.16 2.00
C TYR A 106 -5.88 0.08 0.49
N SER A 107 -5.72 1.24 -0.16
CA SER A 107 -5.56 1.34 -1.61
C SER A 107 -4.15 1.80 -1.94
N VAL A 108 -3.51 1.15 -2.93
CA VAL A 108 -2.12 1.38 -3.28
C VAL A 108 -2.01 1.98 -4.69
N PHE A 109 -1.27 3.08 -4.79
CA PHE A 109 -1.03 3.79 -6.05
C PHE A 109 0.47 3.99 -6.26
N THR A 110 0.92 4.09 -7.51
CA THR A 110 2.25 4.63 -7.82
C THR A 110 2.15 6.09 -8.24
N LYS A 111 3.14 6.91 -7.88
CA LYS A 111 3.27 8.26 -8.42
C LYS A 111 4.01 8.20 -9.75
N GLU A 112 3.34 8.70 -10.78
CA GLU A 112 3.83 8.80 -12.14
C GLU A 112 3.76 10.27 -12.60
N GLU A 113 4.30 10.55 -13.79
CA GLU A 113 4.36 11.90 -14.35
C GLU A 113 2.97 12.53 -14.48
N LYS A 114 1.98 11.76 -14.96
CA LYS A 114 0.61 12.24 -15.23
C LYS A 114 -0.30 12.27 -13.99
N GLY A 115 0.12 11.74 -12.85
CA GLY A 115 -0.75 11.62 -11.67
C GLY A 115 -0.41 10.44 -10.77
N LEU A 116 -1.38 10.00 -9.98
CA LEU A 116 -1.32 8.71 -9.30
C LEU A 116 -1.88 7.63 -10.23
N TYR A 117 -1.26 6.46 -10.25
CA TYR A 117 -1.66 5.36 -11.11
C TYR A 117 -2.04 4.10 -10.32
N ALA A 118 -3.17 3.50 -10.70
CA ALA A 118 -3.62 2.18 -10.25
C ALA A 118 -4.70 1.65 -11.20
N ASN A 119 -4.58 0.39 -11.62
CA ASN A 119 -5.43 -0.22 -12.65
C ASN A 119 -6.12 -1.52 -12.21
N LEU A 120 -5.95 -1.94 -10.97
CA LEU A 120 -6.65 -3.10 -10.40
C LEU A 120 -7.84 -2.64 -9.55
N PHE A 121 -8.89 -3.45 -9.54
CA PHE A 121 -10.09 -3.22 -8.75
C PHE A 121 -10.57 -4.54 -8.14
N ASP A 122 -11.25 -4.47 -6.99
CA ASP A 122 -12.04 -5.59 -6.48
C ASP A 122 -13.51 -5.51 -6.92
N ASP A 123 -14.31 -6.49 -6.52
CA ASP A 123 -15.75 -6.58 -6.86
C ASP A 123 -16.58 -5.40 -6.33
N ALA A 124 -16.05 -4.65 -5.36
CA ALA A 124 -16.69 -3.47 -4.78
C ALA A 124 -16.15 -2.16 -5.35
N MET A 125 -15.42 -2.22 -6.48
CA MET A 125 -14.81 -1.07 -7.15
C MET A 125 -13.80 -0.32 -6.26
N ASN A 126 -13.22 -0.98 -5.25
CA ASN A 126 -12.08 -0.42 -4.52
C ASN A 126 -10.85 -0.47 -5.41
N ILE A 127 -10.10 0.62 -5.43
CA ILE A 127 -8.93 0.78 -6.29
C ILE A 127 -7.74 0.08 -5.62
N ASN A 128 -7.16 -0.87 -6.35
CA ASN A 128 -5.97 -1.65 -6.03
C ASN A 128 -5.84 -2.00 -4.53
N PRO A 129 -6.83 -2.76 -4.00
CA PRO A 129 -6.99 -2.93 -2.56
C PRO A 129 -6.00 -3.96 -2.00
N VAL A 130 -5.57 -3.73 -0.77
CA VAL A 130 -4.73 -4.68 0.00
C VAL A 130 -5.15 -4.72 1.46
N GLN A 131 -5.21 -5.93 2.02
CA GLN A 131 -5.49 -6.16 3.44
C GLN A 131 -4.19 -6.42 4.21
N VAL A 132 -3.99 -5.68 5.29
CA VAL A 132 -2.95 -5.96 6.29
C VAL A 132 -3.57 -6.74 7.43
N GLN A 133 -3.06 -7.93 7.70
CA GLN A 133 -3.51 -8.80 8.79
C GLN A 133 -2.56 -8.73 9.98
N LYS A 134 -3.08 -9.05 11.16
CA LYS A 134 -2.31 -9.00 12.42
C LYS A 134 -1.06 -9.90 12.30
N ARG A 135 0.10 -9.33 12.63
CA ARG A 135 1.41 -10.03 12.63
C ARG A 135 1.77 -10.71 11.30
N ARG A 136 1.30 -10.19 10.17
CA ARG A 136 1.56 -10.71 8.83
C ARG A 136 2.07 -9.63 7.89
N TRP A 137 3.07 -9.98 7.08
CA TRP A 137 3.45 -9.20 5.90
C TRP A 137 2.65 -9.69 4.70
N THR A 138 1.78 -8.84 4.18
CA THR A 138 1.02 -9.10 2.95
C THR A 138 1.91 -8.80 1.74
N LYS A 139 2.05 -9.76 0.83
CA LYS A 139 2.78 -9.58 -0.43
C LYS A 139 1.86 -9.01 -1.50
N MET A 140 2.31 -7.98 -2.20
CA MET A 140 1.58 -7.36 -3.29
C MET A 140 2.56 -6.69 -4.27
N ASP A 141 2.57 -7.16 -5.51
CA ASP A 141 3.28 -6.49 -6.58
C ASP A 141 2.33 -5.50 -7.27
N VAL A 142 2.87 -4.34 -7.64
CA VAL A 142 2.15 -3.29 -8.36
C VAL A 142 2.71 -3.25 -9.78
N VAL A 143 1.84 -3.43 -10.76
CA VAL A 143 2.23 -3.39 -12.18
C VAL A 143 1.80 -2.04 -12.74
N VAL A 144 2.76 -1.33 -13.32
CA VAL A 144 2.54 -0.09 -14.06
C VAL A 144 2.60 -0.45 -15.54
N ASP A 145 1.44 -0.47 -16.20
CA ASP A 145 1.30 -0.99 -17.57
C ASP A 145 0.51 -0.07 -18.51
N TYR A 146 0.37 1.21 -18.20
CA TYR A 146 -0.30 2.18 -19.08
C TYR A 146 0.41 2.43 -20.43
N GLN A 147 1.59 1.86 -20.65
CA GLN A 147 2.28 1.80 -21.95
C GLN A 147 2.32 0.39 -22.55
N ALA A 148 1.65 -0.58 -21.94
CA ALA A 148 1.47 -1.91 -22.50
C ALA A 148 0.21 -1.95 -23.37
N VAL A 149 0.27 -2.77 -24.42
CA VAL A 149 -0.85 -3.11 -25.28
C VAL A 149 -1.08 -4.62 -25.12
N TYR A 150 -2.31 -5.03 -24.84
CA TYR A 150 -2.69 -6.41 -24.53
C TYR A 150 -3.60 -7.02 -25.57
#